data_AF-S7QFP3-F1
#
_entry.id   AF-S7QFP3-F1
#
_cell.length_a   1.000
_cell.length_b   1.000
_cell.length_c   1.000
_cell.angle_alpha   90.00
_cell.angle_beta   90.00
_cell.angle_gamma   90.00
#
_symmetry.space_group_name_H-M   'P 1'
#
loop_
_entity.id
_entity.type
_entity.pdbx_description
1 polymer ?
#
loop_
_entity_poly.entity_id
_entity_poly.type
_entity_poly.pdbx_seq_one_letter_code
_entity_poly.pdbx_strand_id
1 'polypeptide(L)'
;MLFPADEDVPRLVAVHCTVKREIPGDDETIMYKPDLAMFLGGGCYDYQLIDRIGHSGRKLRQPIYHVIRDNFLNDGSPPNRCVRRLMRGKAPHAWAGNLLAMKVAGTGTFEKWVDMSMDDLPTVQAFYEWYPDEDGTCDSSVILEVR
;
A
#
# COMPACT_ATOMS: atom_id res chain seq x y z
N MET A 1 -5.11 3.11 6.25
CA MET A 1 -5.68 1.79 6.62
C MET A 1 -4.54 0.86 6.97
N LEU A 2 -4.52 0.33 8.19
CA LEU A 2 -3.51 -0.60 8.67
C LEU A 2 -3.93 -2.04 8.36
N PHE A 3 -2.97 -2.82 7.85
CA PHE A 3 -3.03 -4.27 7.72
C PHE A 3 -2.04 -4.86 8.72
N PRO A 4 -2.46 -5.08 9.98
CA PRO A 4 -1.58 -5.61 11.03
C PRO A 4 -1.17 -7.04 10.73
N ALA A 5 0.11 -7.39 10.96
CA ALA A 5 0.60 -8.74 10.71
C ALA A 5 0.03 -9.77 11.71
N ASP A 6 -0.34 -9.32 12.90
CA ASP A 6 -0.76 -10.12 14.04
C ASP A 6 -2.27 -10.08 14.32
N GLU A 7 -3.06 -9.41 13.47
CA GLU A 7 -4.53 -9.44 13.49
C GLU A 7 -5.09 -9.95 12.16
N ASP A 8 -6.39 -10.27 12.12
CA ASP A 8 -7.05 -10.90 10.96
C ASP A 8 -7.83 -9.92 10.09
N VAL A 9 -8.01 -8.68 10.54
CA VAL A 9 -8.87 -7.69 9.91
C VAL A 9 -8.17 -6.35 9.76
N PRO A 10 -8.31 -5.66 8.61
CA PRO A 10 -7.76 -4.33 8.43
C PRO A 10 -8.58 -3.32 9.23
N ARG A 11 -7.93 -2.22 9.64
CA ARG A 11 -8.60 -1.14 10.39
C ARG A 11 -8.12 0.24 9.98
N LEU A 12 -9.01 1.23 10.13
CA LEU A 12 -8.65 2.62 9.97
C LEU A 12 -7.86 3.09 11.19
N VAL A 13 -6.80 3.86 10.94
CA VAL A 13 -5.92 4.43 11.96
C VAL A 13 -5.64 5.88 11.61
N ALA A 14 -5.47 6.72 12.64
CA ALA A 14 -5.04 8.10 12.45
C ALA A 14 -3.51 8.14 12.31
N VAL A 15 -3.01 8.62 11.18
CA VAL A 15 -1.57 8.79 10.94
C VAL A 15 -1.22 10.25 11.13
N HIS A 16 -0.40 10.55 12.13
CA HIS A 16 0.07 11.91 12.36
C HIS A 16 1.01 12.34 11.22
N CYS A 17 0.84 13.56 10.72
CA CYS A 17 1.70 14.12 9.69
C CYS A 17 2.47 15.31 10.25
N THR A 18 3.78 15.33 10.03
CA THR A 18 4.60 16.51 10.24
C THR A 18 4.60 17.36 8.97
N VAL A 19 4.35 18.66 9.12
CA VAL A 19 4.38 19.60 8.01
C VAL A 19 5.77 20.19 7.94
N LYS A 20 6.47 19.95 6.83
CA LYS A 20 7.74 20.62 6.53
C LYS A 20 7.50 21.62 5.42
N ARG A 21 8.02 22.84 5.63
CA ARG A 21 8.14 23.83 4.58
C ARG A 21 9.54 23.71 4.03
N GLU A 22 9.64 23.17 2.82
CA GLU A 22 10.90 23.15 2.08
C GLU A 22 10.86 24.32 1.10
N ILE A 23 11.98 25.03 0.96
CA ILE A 23 12.15 26.09 -0.03
C ILE A 23 13.22 25.60 -1.01
N PRO A 24 12.89 24.83 -2.05
CA PRO A 24 13.82 24.55 -3.12
C PRO A 24 13.74 25.70 -4.14
N GLY A 25 14.75 26.56 -4.19
CA GLY A 25 14.78 27.69 -5.12
C GLY A 25 13.90 28.87 -4.68
N ASP A 26 12.88 29.21 -5.48
CA ASP A 26 12.01 30.39 -5.31
C ASP A 26 10.55 30.07 -4.90
N ASP A 27 10.14 28.80 -4.86
CA ASP A 27 8.76 28.39 -4.52
C ASP A 27 8.68 27.63 -3.19
N GLU A 28 7.86 28.13 -2.26
CA GLU A 28 7.57 27.42 -1.01
C GLU A 28 6.78 26.13 -1.28
N THR A 29 7.40 25.00 -0.96
CA THR A 29 6.79 23.68 -1.03
C THR A 29 6.37 23.22 0.36
N ILE A 30 5.08 22.93 0.53
CA ILE A 30 4.56 22.31 1.76
C ILE A 30 4.54 20.80 1.56
N MET A 31 5.35 20.08 2.34
CA MET A 31 5.42 18.63 2.35
C MET A 31 4.81 18.06 3.64
N TYR A 32 3.90 17.11 3.49
CA TYR A 32 3.29 16.39 4.61
C TYR A 32 3.98 15.05 4.78
N LYS A 33 4.83 14.91 5.80
CA LYS A 33 5.57 13.67 6.09
C LYS A 33 4.81 12.85 7.15
N PRO A 34 4.18 11.72 6.79
CA PRO A 34 3.49 10.86 7.76
C PRO A 34 4.48 10.21 8.72
N ASP A 35 4.12 10.10 10.00
CA ASP A 35 4.85 9.32 10.99
C ASP A 35 4.44 7.85 10.88
N LEU A 36 5.34 7.05 10.31
CA LEU A 36 5.11 5.64 10.02
C LEU A 36 5.63 4.72 11.11
N ALA A 37 6.53 5.19 11.97
CA ALA A 37 7.29 4.33 12.88
C ALA A 37 6.39 3.63 13.89
N MET A 38 5.31 4.30 14.33
CA MET A 38 4.34 3.71 15.25
C MET A 38 3.51 2.56 14.65
N PHE A 39 3.44 2.46 13.32
CA PHE A 39 2.65 1.44 12.62
C PHE A 39 3.52 0.37 12.00
N LEU A 40 4.62 0.77 11.37
CA LEU A 40 5.49 -0.11 10.60
C LEU A 40 6.74 -0.53 11.38
N GLY A 41 7.03 0.10 12.52
CA GLY A 41 8.32 -0.01 13.22
C GLY A 41 9.37 0.92 12.61
N GLY A 42 10.56 1.00 13.21
CA GLY A 42 11.66 1.80 12.67
C GLY A 42 12.28 1.19 11.41
N GLY A 43 12.75 2.01 10.48
CA GLY A 43 13.46 1.57 9.28
C GLY A 43 13.28 2.50 8.07
N CYS A 44 13.67 2.00 6.91
CA CYS A 44 13.34 2.58 5.62
C CYS A 44 11.97 2.05 5.15
N TYR A 45 11.26 2.87 4.39
CA TYR A 45 9.93 2.55 3.90
C TYR A 45 9.85 2.75 2.39
N ASP A 46 9.18 1.81 1.74
CA ASP A 46 8.86 1.92 0.32
C ASP A 46 7.40 2.31 0.14
N TYR A 47 7.18 3.19 -0.85
CA TYR A 47 5.89 3.73 -1.20
C TYR A 47 5.47 3.21 -2.57
N GLN A 48 4.63 2.19 -2.59
CA GLN A 48 4.11 1.59 -3.81
C GLN A 48 2.82 2.30 -4.21
N LEU A 49 2.83 2.96 -5.37
CA LEU A 49 1.67 3.69 -5.86
C LEU A 49 0.62 2.74 -6.45
N ILE A 50 -0.58 2.80 -5.90
CA ILE A 50 -1.81 2.22 -6.46
C ILE A 50 -2.59 3.36 -7.10
N ASP A 51 -2.46 3.51 -8.42
CA ASP A 51 -3.19 4.53 -9.19
C ASP A 51 -4.33 3.96 -10.04
N ARG A 52 -4.54 2.63 -10.01
CA ARG A 52 -5.56 1.89 -10.76
C ARG A 52 -6.19 0.79 -9.90
N ILE A 53 -7.39 0.37 -10.28
CA ILE A 53 -8.03 -0.82 -9.71
C ILE A 53 -7.41 -2.05 -10.38
N GLY A 54 -6.76 -2.92 -9.60
CA GLY A 54 -6.05 -4.08 -10.16
C GLY A 54 -4.86 -3.67 -11.04
N HIS A 55 -4.39 -4.59 -11.88
CA HIS A 55 -3.25 -4.34 -12.76
C HIS A 55 -3.55 -3.33 -13.89
N SER A 56 -4.71 -3.47 -14.55
CA SER A 56 -5.06 -2.71 -15.76
C SER A 56 -6.44 -2.04 -15.72
N GLY A 57 -7.04 -1.92 -14.54
CA GLY A 57 -8.37 -1.32 -14.42
C GLY A 57 -8.39 0.20 -14.54
N ARG A 58 -9.55 0.77 -14.16
CA ARG A 58 -9.78 2.22 -14.22
C ARG A 58 -8.81 2.96 -13.31
N LYS A 59 -8.29 4.10 -13.80
CA LYS A 59 -7.48 5.03 -13.01
C LYS A 59 -8.28 5.57 -11.82
N LEU A 60 -7.66 5.62 -10.66
CA LEU A 60 -8.23 6.20 -9.46
C LEU A 60 -8.16 7.73 -9.57
N ARG A 61 -9.28 8.38 -9.24
CA ARG A 61 -9.27 9.82 -8.93
C ARG A 61 -8.42 10.09 -7.68
N GLN A 62 -8.57 9.16 -6.73
CA GLN A 62 -8.01 9.05 -5.38
C GLN A 62 -6.82 8.07 -5.26
N PRO A 63 -5.57 8.31 -5.71
CA PRO A 63 -4.51 7.30 -5.61
C PRO A 63 -4.23 6.89 -4.16
N ILE A 64 -3.72 5.68 -3.99
CA ILE A 64 -3.37 5.12 -2.68
C ILE A 64 -1.90 4.74 -2.70
N TYR A 65 -1.14 5.14 -1.69
CA TYR A 65 0.17 4.57 -1.41
C TYR A 65 0.02 3.37 -0.51
N HIS A 66 0.53 2.23 -0.97
CA HIS A 66 0.80 1.07 -0.15
C HIS A 66 2.22 1.18 0.40
N VAL A 67 2.33 1.30 1.72
CA VAL A 67 3.60 1.56 2.40
C VAL A 67 4.02 0.33 3.18
N ILE A 68 5.25 -0.07 2.95
CA ILE A 68 5.89 -1.25 3.51
C ILE A 68 7.23 -0.86 4.14
N ARG A 69 7.77 -1.71 5.01
CA ARG A 69 9.19 -1.63 5.34
C ARG A 69 9.98 -2.23 4.19
N ASP A 70 10.90 -1.46 3.62
CA ASP A 70 11.71 -1.84 2.45
C ASP A 70 12.28 -3.28 2.56
N ASN A 71 12.81 -3.64 3.72
CA ASN A 71 13.47 -4.94 3.93
C ASN A 71 12.57 -6.03 4.57
N PHE A 72 11.24 -5.93 4.49
CA PHE A 72 10.34 -6.82 5.26
C PHE A 72 10.51 -8.31 4.94
N LEU A 73 10.93 -8.68 3.72
CA LEU A 73 11.15 -10.08 3.33
C LEU A 73 12.43 -10.67 3.93
N ASN A 74 13.43 -9.85 4.24
CA ASN A 74 14.74 -10.33 4.69
C ASN A 74 15.00 -10.11 6.18
N ASP A 75 14.17 -9.33 6.87
CA ASP A 75 14.41 -8.92 8.26
C ASP A 75 13.72 -9.79 9.31
N GLY A 76 13.13 -10.91 8.89
CA GLY A 76 12.41 -11.82 9.79
C GLY A 76 11.01 -11.34 10.17
N SER A 77 10.43 -10.39 9.44
CA SER A 77 9.03 -10.00 9.61
C SER A 77 8.09 -11.22 9.60
N PRO A 78 7.10 -11.28 10.50
CA PRO A 78 6.12 -12.35 10.47
C PRO A 78 5.23 -12.23 9.22
N PRO A 79 4.79 -13.35 8.61
CA PRO A 79 3.81 -13.32 7.53
C PRO A 79 2.58 -12.50 7.92
N ASN A 80 2.09 -11.64 7.02
CA ASN A 80 0.99 -10.75 7.34
C ASN A 80 -0.34 -11.54 7.39
N ARG A 81 -0.83 -11.81 8.61
CA ARG A 81 -2.04 -12.62 8.82
C ARG A 81 -3.29 -11.92 8.29
N CYS A 82 -3.37 -10.60 8.39
CA CYS A 82 -4.49 -9.81 7.86
C CYS A 82 -4.62 -9.99 6.35
N VAL A 83 -3.55 -9.82 5.58
CA VAL A 83 -3.55 -10.01 4.13
C VAL A 83 -3.83 -11.46 3.78
N ARG A 84 -3.21 -12.42 4.48
CA ARG A 84 -3.48 -13.85 4.28
C ARG A 84 -4.95 -14.19 4.50
N ARG A 85 -5.60 -13.62 5.52
CA ARG A 85 -7.03 -13.82 5.78
C ARG A 85 -7.90 -13.15 4.72
N LEU A 86 -7.60 -11.89 4.40
CA LEU A 86 -8.30 -11.10 3.37
C LEU A 86 -8.29 -11.81 2.01
N MET A 87 -7.14 -12.35 1.62
CA MET A 87 -6.92 -13.04 0.35
C MET A 87 -7.19 -14.54 0.41
N ARG A 88 -7.67 -15.07 1.55
CA ARG A 88 -7.88 -16.51 1.77
C ARG A 88 -6.66 -17.38 1.43
N GLY A 89 -5.47 -16.84 1.69
CA GLY A 89 -4.19 -17.48 1.40
C GLY A 89 -3.80 -17.51 -0.08
N LYS A 90 -4.42 -16.70 -0.94
CA LYS A 90 -4.19 -16.68 -2.39
C LYS A 90 -3.48 -15.42 -2.91
N ALA A 91 -2.96 -14.58 -2.02
CA ALA A 91 -2.10 -13.47 -2.46
C ALA A 91 -0.86 -14.05 -3.15
N PRO A 92 -0.49 -13.61 -4.36
CA PRO A 92 0.71 -14.09 -5.02
C PRO A 92 1.94 -13.69 -4.22
N HIS A 93 1.99 -12.44 -3.76
CA HIS A 93 3.15 -11.93 -3.02
C HIS A 93 3.18 -12.37 -1.54
N ALA A 94 4.35 -12.77 -1.05
CA ALA A 94 4.59 -13.19 0.33
C ALA A 94 4.64 -12.02 1.35
N TRP A 95 3.57 -11.22 1.40
CA TRP A 95 3.47 -10.06 2.29
C TRP A 95 3.78 -10.40 3.76
N ALA A 96 4.69 -9.64 4.38
CA ALA A 96 5.08 -9.80 5.77
C ALA A 96 5.21 -8.46 6.49
N GLY A 97 5.16 -8.49 7.82
CA GLY A 97 5.17 -7.30 8.66
C GLY A 97 3.87 -6.48 8.53
N ASN A 98 3.77 -5.41 9.32
CA ASN A 98 2.64 -4.50 9.19
C ASN A 98 2.72 -3.76 7.85
N LEU A 99 1.56 -3.49 7.26
CA LEU A 99 1.45 -2.72 6.01
C LEU A 99 0.47 -1.57 6.21
N LEU A 100 0.69 -0.46 5.52
CA LEU A 100 -0.15 0.72 5.66
C LEU A 100 -0.55 1.25 4.29
N ALA A 101 -1.85 1.29 4.02
CA ALA A 101 -2.38 2.05 2.88
C ALA A 101 -2.70 3.48 3.30
N MET A 102 -2.36 4.48 2.48
CA MET A 102 -2.68 5.89 2.69
C MET A 102 -3.17 6.52 1.40
N LYS A 103 -4.25 7.31 1.44
CA LYS A 103 -4.84 7.91 0.23
C LYS A 103 -4.37 9.34 0.07
N VAL A 104 -4.12 9.75 -1.17
CA VAL A 104 -3.72 11.11 -1.53
C VAL A 104 -4.81 11.82 -2.32
N ALA A 105 -4.83 13.15 -2.28
CA ALA A 105 -5.82 13.96 -2.99
C ALA A 105 -5.66 13.89 -4.53
N GLY A 106 -4.49 13.50 -5.05
CA GLY A 106 -4.17 13.37 -6.47
C GLY A 106 -2.68 13.14 -6.71
N THR A 107 -2.26 12.94 -7.97
CA THR A 107 -0.86 12.66 -8.38
C THR A 107 -0.04 13.94 -8.66
N GLY A 108 -0.23 15.00 -7.88
CA GLY A 108 0.49 16.27 -8.05
C GLY A 108 1.78 16.35 -7.23
N THR A 109 2.62 17.35 -7.50
CA THR A 109 3.93 17.59 -6.85
C THR A 109 3.88 17.74 -5.33
N PHE A 110 2.68 17.98 -4.77
CA PHE A 110 2.43 18.15 -3.33
C PHE A 110 1.30 17.25 -2.89
N GLU A 111 1.67 16.09 -2.35
CA GLU A 111 0.71 15.07 -1.95
C GLU A 111 0.05 15.47 -0.63
N LYS A 112 -1.19 15.95 -0.73
CA LYS A 112 -2.06 16.10 0.43
C LYS A 112 -2.68 14.74 0.74
N TRP A 113 -2.45 14.25 1.95
CA TRP A 113 -3.12 13.06 2.46
C TRP A 113 -4.60 13.36 2.69
N VAL A 114 -5.45 12.38 2.40
CA VAL A 114 -6.89 12.43 2.65
C VAL A 114 -7.33 11.15 3.35
N ASP A 115 -8.42 11.25 4.10
CA ASP A 115 -8.90 10.13 4.89
C ASP A 115 -9.33 8.96 4.00
N MET A 116 -8.85 7.78 4.36
CA MET A 116 -9.35 6.52 3.82
C MET A 116 -10.67 6.14 4.49
N SER A 117 -11.55 5.48 3.75
CA SER A 117 -12.71 4.78 4.29
C SER A 117 -12.58 3.28 4.04
N MET A 118 -13.51 2.49 4.59
CA MET A 118 -13.59 1.07 4.29
C MET A 118 -13.99 0.80 2.83
N ASP A 119 -14.54 1.78 2.11
CA ASP A 119 -14.86 1.67 0.68
C ASP A 119 -13.60 1.63 -0.19
N ASP A 120 -12.45 2.05 0.34
CA ASP A 120 -11.15 1.95 -0.35
C ASP A 120 -10.56 0.52 -0.25
N LEU A 121 -11.04 -0.32 0.68
CA LEU A 121 -10.50 -1.67 0.92
C LEU A 121 -10.51 -2.55 -0.34
N PRO A 122 -11.59 -2.63 -1.15
CA PRO A 122 -11.59 -3.43 -2.37
C PRO A 122 -10.49 -3.02 -3.36
N THR A 123 -10.08 -1.76 -3.38
CA THR A 123 -8.99 -1.28 -4.24
C THR A 123 -7.64 -1.81 -3.79
N VAL A 124 -7.37 -1.78 -2.48
CA VAL A 124 -6.14 -2.35 -1.90
C VAL A 124 -6.14 -3.88 -2.00
N GLN A 125 -7.30 -4.51 -1.82
CA GLN A 125 -7.45 -5.94 -2.02
C GLN A 125 -7.15 -6.36 -3.46
N ALA A 126 -7.69 -5.62 -4.44
CA ALA A 126 -7.38 -5.85 -5.85
C ALA A 126 -5.88 -5.69 -6.12
N PHE A 127 -5.19 -4.77 -5.42
CA PHE A 127 -3.74 -4.64 -5.49
C PHE A 127 -3.03 -5.92 -5.04
N TYR A 128 -3.37 -6.45 -3.86
CA TYR A 128 -2.79 -7.71 -3.37
C TYR A 128 -3.11 -8.93 -4.24
N GLU A 129 -4.20 -8.89 -5.01
CA GLU A 129 -4.55 -9.96 -5.94
C GLU A 129 -3.64 -10.00 -7.17
N TRP A 130 -3.23 -8.85 -7.68
CA TRP A 130 -2.40 -8.79 -8.90
C TRP A 130 -0.90 -8.72 -8.61
N TYR A 131 -0.50 -8.14 -7.48
CA TYR A 131 0.92 -7.86 -7.21
C TYR A 131 1.71 -9.18 -7.13
N PRO A 132 2.67 -9.41 -8.05
CA PRO A 132 3.36 -10.69 -8.16
C PRO A 132 4.38 -10.89 -7.03
N ASP A 133 4.70 -12.15 -6.72
CA ASP A 133 5.96 -12.47 -6.04
C ASP A 133 7.13 -12.04 -6.96
N GLU A 134 8.21 -11.49 -6.41
CA GLU A 134 9.39 -11.07 -7.19
C GLU A 134 10.21 -12.24 -7.77
N ASP A 135 9.57 -13.39 -8.00
CA ASP A 135 10.09 -14.44 -8.87
C ASP A 135 9.46 -14.29 -10.25
N GLY A 136 10.17 -13.56 -11.12
CA GLY A 136 9.73 -13.26 -12.47
C GLY A 136 9.36 -14.50 -13.29
N THR A 137 8.07 -14.78 -13.38
CA THR A 137 7.44 -15.41 -14.55
C THR A 137 6.05 -14.83 -14.70
N CYS A 138 5.84 -14.03 -15.75
CA CYS A 138 4.52 -13.93 -16.35
C CYS A 138 4.15 -15.34 -16.82
N ASP A 139 3.41 -16.10 -16.01
CA ASP A 139 2.74 -17.28 -16.54
C ASP A 139 1.54 -16.81 -17.37
N SER A 140 1.82 -16.58 -18.65
CA SER A 140 0.81 -16.49 -19.70
C SER A 140 0.13 -17.85 -19.87
N SER A 141 -0.74 -18.19 -18.93
CA SER A 141 -1.74 -19.24 -19.10
C SER A 141 -3.09 -18.78 -18.57
N VAL A 142 -3.68 -17.81 -19.26
CA VAL A 142 -5.14 -17.68 -19.29
C VAL A 142 -5.65 -18.86 -20.11
N ILE A 143 -6.01 -19.96 -19.45
CA ILE A 143 -6.84 -20.99 -20.07
C ILE A 143 -8.26 -20.43 -20.13
N LEU A 144 -8.60 -19.81 -21.27
CA LEU A 144 -9.98 -19.61 -21.68
C LEU A 144 -10.54 -20.96 -22.11
N GLU A 145 -11.17 -21.70 -21.20
CA GLU A 145 -12.14 -22.71 -21.62
C GLU A 145 -13.42 -21.99 -22.03
N VAL A 146 -13.58 -21.78 -23.34
CA VAL A 146 -14.87 -21.49 -23.95
C VAL A 146 -15.60 -22.82 -24.11
N ARG A 147 -16.76 -22.96 -23.45
CA ARG A 147 -17.75 -23.99 -23.76
C ARG A 147 -18.58 -23.60 -24.97
#